data_AF-A0A6P6CRB8-F1
#
_entry.id   AF-A0A6P6CRB8-F1
#
_cell.length_a   1.000
_cell.length_b   1.000
_cell.length_c   1.000
_cell.angle_alpha   90.00
_cell.angle_beta   90.00
_cell.angle_gamma   90.00
#
_symmetry.space_group_name_H-M   'P 1'
#
loop_
_entity.id
_entity.type
_entity.pdbx_description
1 polymer ?
#
loop_
_entity_poly.entity_id
_entity_poly.type
_entity_poly.pdbx_seq_one_letter_code
_entity_poly.pdbx_strand_id
1 'polypeptide(L)'
;MMVTLGNPGVGSEADARHPSLASRYCLGDQGRPEGELERGRGGARTAETAETAETAGGGRLRWEPRCQQPLPSGGPVSTLLPPRLDGPWISTGCEVRPGPEFLTRSYTFFPNRLFRAYQFYYRDALCREPAHSLLIKGKVRLRRASWVTRGATEADYHLHKVGVVFHSRRALLDVAGRLNRTRAGQDCAQRLPPTRAWLPGALYELLSARAQWDCTAALGFTMHELSLVRVQRHLQPQPPAGARLVKELYLGDIHTEQAERPHYRPTGYQRPLQSALVSTGPQEGELSPRRAGPM
;
A
#
# COMPACT_ATOMS: atom_id res chain seq x y z
N MET A 1 -46.94 31.86 27.81
CA MET A 1 -45.95 32.66 27.07
C MET A 1 -45.13 31.75 26.17
N MET A 2 -45.44 31.74 24.87
CA MET A 2 -44.45 31.43 23.82
C MET A 2 -43.59 32.68 23.61
N VAL A 3 -42.28 32.55 23.41
CA VAL A 3 -41.49 33.15 22.30
C VAL A 3 -40.22 32.30 22.07
N THR A 4 -39.78 32.34 20.82
CA THR A 4 -38.90 31.50 19.99
C THR A 4 -37.38 31.77 20.03
N LEU A 5 -36.63 30.73 19.62
CA LEU A 5 -35.46 30.65 18.72
C LEU A 5 -34.29 31.66 18.80
N GLY A 6 -33.08 31.09 18.90
CA GLY A 6 -31.82 31.73 18.52
C GLY A 6 -30.70 30.69 18.31
N ASN A 7 -30.27 30.50 17.06
CA ASN A 7 -29.14 29.67 16.65
C ASN A 7 -27.85 30.51 16.68
N PRO A 8 -26.70 29.96 17.09
CA PRO A 8 -25.43 30.28 16.45
C PRO A 8 -24.65 28.97 16.21
N GLY A 9 -24.00 28.73 15.07
CA GLY A 9 -23.03 29.60 14.42
C GLY A 9 -21.82 28.73 14.10
N VAL A 10 -21.53 28.61 12.82
CA VAL A 10 -20.44 27.88 12.16
C VAL A 10 -19.06 28.25 12.74
N GLY A 11 -18.18 27.27 12.93
CA GLY A 11 -16.82 27.47 13.44
C GLY A 11 -15.79 26.52 12.82
N SER A 12 -15.19 26.99 11.72
CA SER A 12 -13.85 26.74 11.15
C SER A 12 -13.24 25.32 11.11
N GLU A 13 -13.25 24.80 9.88
CA GLU A 13 -12.27 23.87 9.29
C GLU A 13 -10.86 24.47 9.39
N ALA A 14 -9.88 23.72 9.90
CA ALA A 14 -8.46 24.09 9.87
C ALA A 14 -7.68 23.01 9.09
N ASP A 15 -7.32 23.40 7.87
CA ASP A 15 -6.57 22.66 6.86
C ASP A 15 -5.11 22.44 7.33
N ALA A 16 -4.78 21.23 7.77
CA ALA A 16 -3.40 20.85 8.09
C ALA A 16 -2.72 20.22 6.85
N ARG A 17 -2.37 21.06 5.86
CA ARG A 17 -1.44 20.69 4.79
C ARG A 17 -0.01 20.68 5.32
N HIS A 18 0.42 19.57 5.90
CA HIS A 18 1.84 19.30 6.07
C HIS A 18 2.24 18.05 5.29
N PRO A 19 2.85 18.19 4.10
CA PRO A 19 3.42 17.05 3.40
C PRO A 19 4.59 16.48 4.23
N SER A 20 4.69 15.15 4.25
CA SER A 20 5.81 14.44 4.87
C SER A 20 7.14 14.93 4.30
N LEU A 21 8.20 14.92 5.11
CA LEU A 21 9.55 15.36 4.71
C LEU A 21 10.07 14.64 3.44
N ALA A 22 9.57 13.45 3.13
CA ALA A 22 9.89 12.73 1.90
C ALA A 22 9.30 13.38 0.63
N SER A 23 8.17 14.08 0.74
CA SER A 23 7.48 14.71 -0.41
C SER A 23 8.16 16.02 -0.84
N ARG A 24 8.84 16.71 0.09
CA ARG A 24 9.59 17.95 -0.22
C ARG A 24 10.78 17.73 -1.15
N TYR A 25 11.35 16.53 -1.19
CA TYR A 25 12.48 16.22 -2.06
C TYR A 25 12.09 15.90 -3.52
N CYS A 26 10.80 15.72 -3.82
CA CYS A 26 10.32 15.36 -5.17
C CYS A 26 9.63 16.52 -5.91
N LEU A 27 9.38 17.65 -5.23
CA LEU A 27 8.72 18.84 -5.77
C LEU A 27 9.73 19.99 -5.82
N GLY A 28 10.78 19.81 -6.62
CA GLY A 28 11.78 20.84 -6.89
C GLY A 28 11.60 21.45 -8.27
N ASP A 29 11.03 22.65 -8.29
CA ASP A 29 11.28 23.75 -9.24
C ASP A 29 11.04 23.49 -10.75
N GLN A 30 9.80 23.73 -11.21
CA GLN A 30 9.58 24.12 -12.61
C GLN A 30 9.83 25.62 -12.72
N GLY A 31 10.97 25.97 -13.30
CA GLY A 31 11.40 27.35 -13.53
C GLY A 31 10.36 28.20 -14.25
N ARG A 32 10.26 29.46 -13.82
CA ARG A 32 9.48 30.51 -14.49
C ARG A 32 10.47 31.52 -15.10
N PRO A 33 10.28 31.95 -16.37
CA PRO A 33 11.15 32.93 -17.00
C PRO A 33 10.60 34.34 -16.79
N GLU A 34 11.36 35.21 -16.15
CA GLU A 34 11.25 36.68 -16.20
C GLU A 34 12.70 37.17 -16.07
N GLY A 35 13.23 38.14 -16.80
CA GLY A 35 12.69 39.21 -17.62
C GLY A 35 13.86 40.19 -17.70
N GLU A 36 14.28 40.52 -18.91
CA GLU A 36 15.43 41.37 -19.23
C GLU A 36 15.17 42.81 -18.80
N LEU A 37 16.06 43.42 -17.98
CA LEU A 37 16.47 44.83 -18.16
C LEU A 37 17.68 45.28 -17.32
N GLU A 38 18.59 45.92 -18.06
CA GLU A 38 19.46 47.04 -17.73
C GLU A 38 20.88 46.89 -17.15
N ARG A 39 21.69 47.75 -17.75
CA ARG A 39 23.13 47.84 -17.86
C ARG A 39 23.62 48.91 -16.87
N GLY A 40 24.58 48.56 -16.01
CA GLY A 40 25.28 49.50 -15.13
C GLY A 40 26.75 49.13 -15.02
N ARG A 41 27.63 50.11 -15.26
CA ARG A 41 29.06 49.99 -15.57
C ARG A 41 29.93 50.35 -14.36
N GLY A 42 31.07 49.68 -14.20
CA GLY A 42 32.20 50.05 -13.32
C GLY A 42 32.45 49.00 -12.23
N GLY A 43 33.64 48.46 -11.98
CA GLY A 43 35.01 48.76 -12.38
C GLY A 43 35.90 48.66 -11.14
N ALA A 44 36.79 47.66 -11.08
CA ALA A 44 38.13 47.67 -10.45
C ALA A 44 38.56 46.25 -10.01
N ARG A 45 39.81 45.91 -10.35
CA ARG A 45 40.56 44.72 -9.94
C ARG A 45 41.33 45.03 -8.65
N THR A 46 41.49 44.02 -7.78
CA THR A 46 42.73 43.78 -7.02
C THR A 46 42.87 42.27 -6.75
N ALA A 47 44.12 41.80 -6.79
CA ALA A 47 44.55 40.42 -6.67
C ALA A 47 45.03 40.09 -5.23
N GLU A 48 45.49 38.84 -5.06
CA GLU A 48 46.16 38.22 -3.90
C GLU A 48 45.27 37.82 -2.72
N THR A 49 45.43 36.67 -2.05
CA THR A 49 46.54 35.71 -1.93
C THR A 49 45.99 34.30 -1.68
N ALA A 50 46.77 33.29 -2.07
CA ALA A 50 46.54 31.89 -1.75
C ALA A 50 46.91 31.59 -0.29
N GLU A 51 46.06 30.83 0.41
CA GLU A 51 46.47 30.08 1.60
C GLU A 51 45.81 28.70 1.54
N THR A 52 46.66 27.69 1.35
CA THR A 52 46.32 26.27 1.25
C THR A 52 46.10 25.70 2.65
N ALA A 53 44.85 25.39 2.99
CA ALA A 53 44.52 24.51 4.11
C ALA A 53 44.06 23.16 3.56
N GLU A 54 44.94 22.17 3.64
CA GLU A 54 44.67 20.76 3.39
C GLU A 54 43.44 20.31 4.20
N THR A 55 42.33 20.06 3.51
CA THR A 55 41.14 19.49 4.12
C THR A 55 41.06 18.02 3.70
N ALA A 56 41.19 17.15 4.69
CA ALA A 56 41.05 15.72 4.61
C ALA A 56 39.80 15.32 3.78
N GLY A 57 40.01 14.45 2.80
CA GLY A 57 38.99 13.92 1.91
C GLY A 57 37.93 13.11 2.65
N GLY A 58 36.91 13.79 3.17
CA GLY A 58 35.65 13.19 3.58
C GLY A 58 34.78 12.97 2.35
N GLY A 59 34.90 11.81 1.71
CA GLY A 59 34.04 11.39 0.62
C GLY A 59 32.57 11.30 1.08
N ARG A 60 31.84 12.40 0.94
CA ARG A 60 30.39 12.46 1.16
C ARG A 60 29.73 11.64 0.06
N LEU A 61 29.45 10.36 0.33
CA LEU A 61 28.58 9.55 -0.51
C LEU A 61 27.20 10.22 -0.54
N ARG A 62 27.00 11.07 -1.54
CA ARG A 62 25.72 11.71 -1.85
C ARG A 62 24.81 10.61 -2.39
N TRP A 63 24.13 9.92 -1.49
CA TRP A 63 23.01 9.06 -1.84
C TRP A 63 21.85 9.96 -2.30
N GLU A 64 21.77 10.21 -3.60
CA GLU A 64 20.57 10.75 -4.21
C GLU A 64 19.55 9.62 -4.34
N PRO A 65 18.36 9.72 -3.73
CA PRO A 65 17.27 8.83 -4.07
C PRO A 65 16.95 9.10 -5.54
N ARG A 66 17.29 8.15 -6.41
CA ARG A 66 16.79 8.14 -7.78
C ARG A 66 15.29 8.01 -7.68
N CYS A 67 14.59 9.13 -7.78
CA CYS A 67 13.16 9.13 -7.99
C CYS A 67 12.93 8.31 -9.26
N GLN A 68 12.19 7.22 -9.15
CA GLN A 68 11.75 6.51 -10.34
C GLN A 68 10.90 7.49 -11.12
N GLN A 69 11.46 8.06 -12.19
CA GLN A 69 10.65 8.80 -13.14
C GLN A 69 9.57 7.84 -13.63
N PRO A 70 8.30 8.29 -13.70
CA PRO A 70 7.28 7.52 -14.41
C PRO A 70 7.84 7.23 -15.80
N LEU A 71 8.07 5.94 -16.07
CA LEU A 71 8.48 5.49 -17.41
C LEU A 71 7.47 6.11 -18.39
N PRO A 72 7.91 6.72 -19.51
CA PRO A 72 6.97 7.16 -20.53
C PRO A 72 6.09 5.97 -20.92
N SER A 73 4.81 6.06 -20.58
CA SER A 73 3.83 5.01 -20.79
C SER A 73 3.55 4.88 -22.28
N GLY A 74 4.36 4.08 -22.97
CA GLY A 74 4.22 3.81 -24.41
C GLY A 74 3.17 2.75 -24.76
N GLY A 75 2.42 2.24 -23.78
CA GLY A 75 1.37 1.22 -23.99
C GLY A 75 0.01 1.70 -23.48
N PRO A 76 -1.10 1.28 -24.11
CA PRO A 76 -2.45 1.64 -23.66
C PRO A 76 -2.71 1.08 -22.25
N VAL A 77 -2.86 1.98 -21.28
CA VAL A 77 -3.26 1.66 -19.91
C VAL A 77 -4.77 1.73 -19.82
N SER A 78 -5.42 0.61 -19.50
CA SER A 78 -6.88 0.56 -19.31
C SER A 78 -7.23 0.48 -17.83
N THR A 79 -8.18 1.31 -17.41
CA THR A 79 -8.80 1.29 -16.09
C THR A 79 -10.32 1.19 -16.25
N LEU A 80 -10.96 0.29 -15.48
CA LEU A 80 -12.42 0.11 -15.48
C LEU A 80 -12.98 0.64 -14.15
N LEU A 81 -14.08 1.38 -14.22
CA LEU A 81 -14.78 1.93 -13.06
C LEU A 81 -16.27 1.51 -13.10
N PRO A 82 -16.81 0.82 -12.07
CA PRO A 82 -16.07 0.24 -10.94
C PRO A 82 -15.16 -0.92 -11.39
N PRO A 83 -14.03 -1.15 -10.71
CA PRO A 83 -13.11 -2.21 -11.07
C PRO A 83 -13.69 -3.59 -10.78
N ARG A 84 -13.37 -4.58 -11.63
CA ARG A 84 -13.61 -5.99 -11.34
C ARG A 84 -12.43 -6.56 -10.54
N LEU A 85 -12.68 -6.91 -9.29
CA LEU A 85 -11.67 -7.42 -8.36
C LEU A 85 -11.52 -8.95 -8.37
N ASP A 86 -12.42 -9.68 -9.03
CA ASP A 86 -12.53 -11.13 -8.89
C ASP A 86 -11.22 -11.87 -9.21
N GLY A 87 -10.89 -12.84 -8.35
CA GLY A 87 -9.73 -13.70 -8.49
C GLY A 87 -8.61 -13.44 -7.48
N PRO A 88 -7.52 -14.21 -7.58
CA PRO A 88 -6.34 -14.10 -6.74
C PRO A 88 -5.39 -12.97 -7.16
N TRP A 89 -4.87 -12.24 -6.18
CA TRP A 89 -3.92 -11.15 -6.29
C TRP A 89 -2.79 -11.33 -5.29
N ILE A 90 -1.54 -11.26 -5.75
CA ILE A 90 -0.36 -11.54 -4.93
C ILE A 90 0.68 -10.44 -5.04
N SER A 91 1.44 -10.22 -3.96
CA SER A 91 2.62 -9.38 -4.00
C SER A 91 3.67 -9.98 -4.92
N THR A 92 4.37 -9.14 -5.68
CA THR A 92 5.48 -9.57 -6.56
C THR A 92 6.83 -9.64 -5.84
N GLY A 93 6.88 -9.26 -4.55
CA GLY A 93 8.07 -9.28 -3.72
C GLY A 93 7.77 -8.82 -2.30
N CYS A 94 8.82 -8.70 -1.50
CA CYS A 94 8.73 -8.17 -0.13
C CYS A 94 8.31 -6.69 -0.16
N GLU A 95 7.30 -6.35 0.63
CA GLU A 95 6.80 -4.99 0.79
C GLU A 95 7.32 -4.40 2.09
N VAL A 96 7.83 -3.17 2.02
CA VAL A 96 8.18 -2.38 3.20
C VAL A 96 7.05 -1.40 3.46
N ARG A 97 6.43 -1.52 4.62
CA ARG A 97 5.37 -0.64 5.11
C ARG A 97 5.91 0.37 6.12
N PRO A 98 5.28 1.55 6.21
CA PRO A 98 5.52 2.48 7.32
C PRO A 98 5.40 1.76 8.68
N GLY A 99 6.26 2.08 9.65
CA GLY A 99 6.24 1.43 10.98
C GLY A 99 7.10 0.16 11.12
N PRO A 100 8.35 0.21 10.62
CA PRO A 100 9.14 -0.94 10.09
C PRO A 100 8.40 -2.28 9.98
N GLU A 101 7.43 -2.37 9.06
CA GLU A 101 6.69 -3.60 8.80
C GLU A 101 7.12 -4.19 7.46
N PHE A 102 7.49 -5.47 7.45
CA PHE A 102 7.83 -6.21 6.24
C PHE A 102 6.79 -7.28 5.99
N LEU A 103 6.20 -7.30 4.81
CA LEU A 103 5.16 -8.27 4.50
C LEU A 103 5.08 -8.69 3.04
N THR A 104 4.39 -9.79 2.82
CA THR A 104 3.81 -10.15 1.53
C THR A 104 2.30 -10.37 1.71
N ARG A 105 1.53 -10.18 0.63
CA ARG A 105 0.06 -10.22 0.63
C ARG A 105 -0.43 -11.19 -0.43
N SER A 106 -1.51 -11.90 -0.13
CA SER A 106 -2.23 -12.76 -1.07
C SER A 106 -3.72 -12.67 -0.83
N TYR A 107 -4.42 -11.94 -1.69
CA TYR A 107 -5.85 -11.63 -1.56
C TYR A 107 -6.64 -12.35 -2.65
N THR A 108 -7.83 -12.81 -2.31
CA THR A 108 -8.75 -13.44 -3.25
C THR A 108 -10.10 -12.78 -3.08
N PHE A 109 -10.63 -12.19 -4.15
CA PHE A 109 -11.98 -11.66 -4.18
C PHE A 109 -12.87 -12.63 -4.94
N PHE A 110 -14.07 -12.85 -4.41
CA PHE A 110 -15.06 -13.75 -4.97
C PHE A 110 -16.19 -12.95 -5.64
N PRO A 111 -16.90 -13.52 -6.63
CA PRO A 111 -17.99 -12.82 -7.34
C PRO A 111 -19.11 -12.31 -6.44
N ASN A 112 -19.32 -12.93 -5.28
CA ASN A 112 -20.29 -12.51 -4.26
C ASN A 112 -19.75 -11.38 -3.35
N ARG A 113 -18.68 -10.70 -3.76
CA ARG A 113 -18.01 -9.60 -3.03
C ARG A 113 -17.38 -9.98 -1.70
N LEU A 114 -17.35 -11.27 -1.37
CA LEU A 114 -16.54 -11.76 -0.27
C LEU A 114 -15.08 -11.69 -0.65
N PHE A 115 -14.22 -11.60 0.35
CA PHE A 115 -12.79 -11.73 0.16
C PHE A 115 -12.16 -12.62 1.22
N ARG A 116 -11.03 -13.21 0.83
CA ARG A 116 -10.07 -13.85 1.73
C ARG A 116 -8.73 -13.17 1.51
N ALA A 117 -8.10 -12.72 2.58
CA ALA A 117 -6.81 -12.05 2.54
C ALA A 117 -5.83 -12.75 3.47
N TYR A 118 -4.62 -12.97 2.98
CA TYR A 118 -3.47 -13.39 3.76
C TYR A 118 -2.46 -12.25 3.77
N GLN A 119 -1.99 -11.90 4.96
CA GLN A 119 -0.84 -11.01 5.14
C GLN A 119 0.22 -11.81 5.91
N PHE A 120 1.39 -11.99 5.30
CA PHE A 120 2.52 -12.70 5.90
C PHE A 120 3.52 -11.67 6.37
N TYR A 121 3.70 -11.54 7.68
CA TYR A 121 4.63 -10.58 8.29
C TYR A 121 5.98 -11.23 8.56
N TYR A 122 7.04 -10.47 8.33
CA TYR A 122 8.42 -10.87 8.47
C TYR A 122 9.19 -9.93 9.39
N ARG A 123 10.31 -10.40 9.92
CA ARG A 123 11.19 -9.63 10.80
C ARG A 123 12.22 -8.80 10.03
N ASP A 124 12.48 -9.16 8.78
CA ASP A 124 13.51 -8.60 7.94
C ASP A 124 12.97 -8.07 6.60
N ALA A 125 13.67 -7.08 6.03
CA ALA A 125 13.29 -6.43 4.77
C ALA A 125 13.40 -7.31 3.53
N LEU A 126 14.00 -8.50 3.64
CA LEU A 126 14.10 -9.48 2.56
C LEU A 126 13.02 -10.56 2.68
N CYS A 127 12.14 -10.48 3.68
CA CYS A 127 11.08 -11.44 3.96
C CYS A 127 11.60 -12.89 4.11
N ARG A 128 12.72 -13.08 4.83
CA ARG A 128 13.34 -14.39 5.09
C ARG A 128 12.95 -15.02 6.42
N GLU A 129 12.66 -14.19 7.42
CA GLU A 129 12.33 -14.60 8.79
C GLU A 129 10.83 -14.38 9.07
N PRO A 130 9.97 -15.40 8.91
CA PRO A 130 8.54 -15.26 9.13
C PRO A 130 8.24 -15.00 10.62
N ALA A 131 7.44 -13.98 10.90
CA ALA A 131 7.00 -13.63 12.25
C ALA A 131 5.63 -14.25 12.54
N HIS A 132 4.59 -13.73 11.88
CA HIS A 132 3.22 -14.19 12.02
C HIS A 132 2.45 -13.97 10.71
N SER A 133 1.31 -14.64 10.57
CA SER A 133 0.42 -14.45 9.43
C SER A 133 -0.98 -14.15 9.90
N LEU A 134 -1.63 -13.23 9.19
CA LEU A 134 -3.05 -12.92 9.39
C LEU A 134 -3.87 -13.57 8.29
N LEU A 135 -4.94 -14.24 8.71
CA LEU A 135 -5.97 -14.82 7.83
C LEU A 135 -7.25 -14.02 8.03
N ILE A 136 -7.68 -13.34 6.98
CA ILE A 136 -8.78 -12.40 7.04
C ILE A 136 -9.87 -12.83 6.08
N LYS A 137 -11.12 -12.80 6.54
CA LYS A 137 -12.31 -13.01 5.72
C LYS A 137 -13.26 -11.85 5.94
N GLY A 138 -13.89 -11.39 4.87
CA GLY A 138 -14.84 -10.29 4.94
C GLY A 138 -15.60 -10.10 3.65
N LYS A 139 -16.26 -8.95 3.53
CA LYS A 139 -16.91 -8.45 2.32
C LYS A 139 -16.39 -7.07 1.97
N VAL A 140 -16.31 -6.77 0.67
CA VAL A 140 -15.95 -5.43 0.16
C VAL A 140 -17.11 -4.90 -0.68
N ARG A 141 -17.43 -3.62 -0.56
CA ARG A 141 -18.52 -2.99 -1.30
C ARG A 141 -17.99 -1.73 -1.98
N LEU A 142 -17.80 -1.80 -3.29
CA LEU A 142 -17.39 -0.67 -4.10
C LEU A 142 -18.44 0.46 -4.01
N ARG A 143 -17.95 1.69 -3.98
CA ARG A 143 -18.74 2.94 -3.93
C ARG A 143 -18.58 3.66 -5.27
N ARG A 144 -18.01 4.86 -5.21
CA ARG A 144 -17.86 5.83 -6.30
C ARG A 144 -16.39 5.96 -6.66
N ALA A 145 -16.11 6.60 -7.79
CA ALA A 145 -14.76 7.05 -8.10
C ALA A 145 -14.28 8.02 -6.99
N SER A 146 -13.02 7.92 -6.60
CA SER A 146 -12.43 8.86 -5.64
C SER A 146 -12.21 10.21 -6.29
N TRP A 147 -12.58 11.27 -5.58
CA TRP A 147 -12.33 12.66 -5.97
C TRP A 147 -10.89 13.12 -5.70
N VAL A 148 -10.17 12.42 -4.83
CA VAL A 148 -8.85 12.81 -4.29
C VAL A 148 -7.79 12.00 -5.02
N THR A 149 -8.01 10.70 -5.16
CA THR A 149 -7.02 9.79 -5.77
C THR A 149 -7.48 9.39 -7.16
N ARG A 150 -6.79 9.91 -8.18
CA ARG A 150 -7.14 9.71 -9.60
C ARG A 150 -7.20 8.22 -9.98
N GLY A 151 -8.32 7.82 -10.58
CA GLY A 151 -8.55 6.45 -11.05
C GLY A 151 -8.85 5.44 -9.94
N ALA A 152 -8.97 5.88 -8.68
CA ALA A 152 -9.40 5.02 -7.60
C ALA A 152 -10.93 4.90 -7.55
N THR A 153 -11.40 3.79 -6.98
CA THR A 153 -12.77 3.60 -6.52
C THR A 153 -12.73 3.48 -5.00
N GLU A 154 -13.54 4.30 -4.33
CA GLU A 154 -13.77 4.21 -2.89
C GLU A 154 -14.56 2.94 -2.58
N ALA A 155 -14.33 2.33 -1.43
CA ALA A 155 -15.05 1.13 -1.02
C ALA A 155 -15.21 1.06 0.49
N ASP A 156 -16.22 0.33 0.94
CA ASP A 156 -16.37 -0.04 2.34
C ASP A 156 -16.02 -1.52 2.50
N TYR A 157 -15.35 -1.89 3.59
CA TYR A 157 -15.10 -3.30 3.93
C TYR A 157 -15.74 -3.65 5.26
N HIS A 158 -16.12 -4.91 5.43
CA HIS A 158 -16.57 -5.46 6.70
C HIS A 158 -15.86 -6.77 6.95
N LEU A 159 -15.28 -6.92 8.14
CA LEU A 159 -14.57 -8.13 8.54
C LEU A 159 -15.57 -9.13 9.14
N HIS A 160 -15.45 -10.40 8.75
CA HIS A 160 -16.23 -11.50 9.30
C HIS A 160 -15.40 -12.38 10.24
N LYS A 161 -14.12 -12.58 9.90
CA LYS A 161 -13.19 -13.38 10.70
C LYS A 161 -11.76 -12.89 10.48
N VAL A 162 -11.00 -12.78 11.56
CA VAL A 162 -9.56 -12.55 11.54
C VAL A 162 -8.93 -13.58 12.45
N GLY A 163 -7.91 -14.27 11.98
CA GLY A 163 -7.09 -15.14 12.81
C GLY A 163 -5.61 -14.91 12.58
N VAL A 164 -4.81 -15.27 13.57
CA VAL A 164 -3.36 -15.15 13.56
C VAL A 164 -2.71 -16.53 13.70
N VAL A 165 -1.67 -16.77 12.91
CA VAL A 165 -0.75 -17.90 13.04
C VAL A 165 0.62 -17.34 13.38
N PHE A 166 1.24 -17.81 14.46
CA PHE A 166 2.60 -17.45 14.83
C PHE A 166 3.58 -18.47 14.26
N HIS A 167 4.70 -18.00 13.72
CA HIS A 167 5.75 -18.85 13.12
C HIS A 167 6.96 -19.05 14.04
N SER A 168 6.99 -18.37 15.19
CA SER A 168 7.99 -18.59 16.23
C SER A 168 7.47 -18.21 17.61
N ARG A 169 8.05 -18.82 18.65
CA ARG A 169 7.82 -18.44 20.05
C ARG A 169 8.09 -16.96 20.30
N ARG A 170 9.13 -16.43 19.65
CA ARG A 170 9.50 -15.01 19.74
C ARG A 170 8.40 -14.11 19.17
N ALA A 171 7.84 -14.44 18.00
CA ALA A 171 6.76 -13.66 17.40
C ALA A 171 5.49 -13.64 18.27
N LEU A 172 5.14 -14.76 18.91
CA LEU A 172 4.04 -14.80 19.88
C LEU A 172 4.31 -13.86 21.07
N LEU A 173 5.50 -13.92 21.66
CA LEU A 173 5.89 -13.04 22.77
C LEU A 173 5.92 -11.57 22.38
N ASP A 174 6.43 -11.24 21.19
CA ASP A 174 6.45 -9.87 20.66
C ASP A 174 5.01 -9.31 20.57
N VAL A 175 4.08 -10.10 20.06
CA VAL A 175 2.66 -9.70 19.94
C VAL A 175 1.96 -9.62 21.31
N ALA A 176 2.11 -10.63 22.16
CA ALA A 176 1.53 -10.62 23.51
C ALA A 176 2.07 -9.46 24.36
N GLY A 177 3.37 -9.16 24.23
CA GLY A 177 4.01 -8.03 24.90
C GLY A 177 3.45 -6.67 24.45
N ARG A 178 3.12 -6.51 23.16
CA ARG A 178 2.43 -5.29 22.67
C ARG A 178 1.03 -5.16 23.24
N LEU A 179 0.28 -6.26 23.28
CA LEU A 179 -1.08 -6.29 23.83
C LEU A 179 -1.09 -5.93 25.33
N ASN A 180 -0.13 -6.41 26.11
CA ASN A 180 -0.05 -6.14 27.55
C ASN A 180 0.17 -4.66 27.93
N ARG A 181 0.47 -3.77 26.97
CA ARG A 181 0.71 -2.33 27.22
C ARG A 181 -0.55 -1.54 27.52
N THR A 182 -1.72 -2.03 27.12
CA THR A 182 -3.00 -1.35 27.31
C THR A 182 -3.98 -2.25 28.05
N ARG A 183 -4.91 -1.67 28.82
CA ARG A 183 -5.94 -2.45 29.51
C ARG A 183 -6.77 -3.29 28.53
N ALA A 184 -7.23 -2.68 27.45
CA ALA A 184 -7.97 -3.38 26.39
C ALA A 184 -7.15 -4.51 25.74
N GLY A 185 -5.84 -4.33 25.59
CA GLY A 185 -4.96 -5.36 25.05
C GLY A 185 -4.68 -6.50 26.03
N GLN A 186 -4.70 -6.29 27.34
CA GLN A 186 -4.52 -7.36 28.33
C GLN A 186 -5.60 -8.44 28.22
N ASP A 187 -6.86 -8.06 28.05
CA ASP A 187 -7.96 -9.01 27.84
C ASP A 187 -7.74 -9.85 26.57
N CYS A 188 -7.22 -9.23 25.51
CA CYS A 188 -6.84 -9.89 24.27
C CYS A 188 -5.62 -10.80 24.42
N ALA A 189 -4.63 -10.41 25.23
CA ALA A 189 -3.45 -11.23 25.48
C ALA A 189 -3.81 -12.56 26.15
N GLN A 190 -4.82 -12.55 27.04
CA GLN A 190 -5.33 -13.77 27.69
C GLN A 190 -6.01 -14.74 26.71
N ARG A 191 -6.40 -14.28 25.51
CA ARG A 191 -6.98 -15.13 24.45
C ARG A 191 -5.93 -15.81 23.59
N LEU A 192 -4.70 -15.31 23.59
CA LEU A 192 -3.58 -15.97 22.95
C LEU A 192 -3.13 -17.16 23.80
N PRO A 193 -2.57 -18.22 23.19
CA PRO A 193 -2.09 -19.36 23.95
C PRO A 193 -0.98 -18.91 24.92
N PRO A 194 -0.92 -19.45 26.14
CA PRO A 194 0.27 -19.29 26.94
C PRO A 194 1.45 -19.88 26.17
N THR A 195 2.63 -19.26 26.29
CA THR A 195 3.76 -19.55 25.41
C THR A 195 4.20 -21.02 25.41
N ARG A 196 3.97 -21.73 26.51
CA ARG A 196 4.24 -23.17 26.67
C ARG A 196 3.26 -24.10 25.95
N ALA A 197 2.06 -23.60 25.65
CA ALA A 197 0.98 -24.34 24.96
C ALA A 197 0.81 -23.88 23.50
N TRP A 198 1.69 -22.99 23.00
CA TRP A 198 1.68 -22.60 21.61
C TRP A 198 2.08 -23.76 20.71
N LEU A 199 1.32 -23.96 19.63
CA LEU A 199 1.56 -24.98 18.63
C LEU A 199 1.90 -24.31 17.29
N PRO A 200 2.99 -24.70 16.61
CA PRO A 200 3.28 -24.22 15.27
C PRO A 200 2.12 -24.48 14.30
N GLY A 201 1.77 -23.49 13.49
CA GLY A 201 0.68 -23.59 12.52
C GLY A 201 -0.74 -23.47 13.09
N ALA A 202 -0.91 -23.43 14.42
CA ALA A 202 -2.22 -23.23 15.01
C ALA A 202 -2.76 -21.83 14.72
N LEU A 203 -4.05 -21.76 14.37
CA LEU A 203 -4.78 -20.53 14.10
C LEU A 203 -5.52 -20.08 15.36
N TYR A 204 -5.22 -18.87 15.82
CA TYR A 204 -5.90 -18.24 16.95
C TYR A 204 -6.85 -17.16 16.44
N GLU A 205 -8.13 -17.22 16.82
CA GLU A 205 -9.13 -16.26 16.37
C GLU A 205 -8.98 -14.92 17.11
N LEU A 206 -8.84 -13.84 16.35
CA LEU A 206 -8.77 -12.46 16.85
C LEU A 206 -10.11 -11.73 16.73
N LEU A 207 -10.87 -12.06 15.69
CA LEU A 207 -12.22 -11.58 15.44
C LEU A 207 -13.01 -12.72 14.79
N SER A 208 -14.25 -12.90 15.21
CA SER A 208 -15.19 -13.83 14.58
C SER A 208 -16.60 -13.32 14.77
N ALA A 209 -17.43 -13.35 13.73
CA ALA A 209 -18.84 -12.96 13.83
C ALA A 209 -19.65 -13.79 14.87
N ARG A 210 -19.14 -14.97 15.25
CA ARG A 210 -19.73 -15.82 16.30
C ARG A 210 -19.17 -15.51 17.70
N ALA A 211 -18.00 -14.90 17.77
CA ALA A 211 -17.37 -14.54 19.01
C ALA A 211 -17.84 -13.14 19.43
N GLN A 212 -18.06 -12.93 20.73
CA GLN A 212 -18.42 -11.61 21.28
C GLN A 212 -17.19 -10.74 21.58
N TRP A 213 -16.06 -10.97 20.90
CA TRP A 213 -14.83 -10.24 21.13
C TRP A 213 -14.13 -9.85 19.82
N ASP A 214 -13.43 -8.73 19.87
CA ASP A 214 -12.64 -8.19 18.78
C ASP A 214 -11.30 -7.66 19.29
N CYS A 215 -10.23 -8.37 18.98
CA CYS A 215 -8.86 -8.00 19.35
C CYS A 215 -8.09 -7.30 18.23
N THR A 216 -8.74 -7.01 17.09
CA THR A 216 -8.08 -6.41 15.94
C THR A 216 -7.56 -5.01 16.24
N ALA A 217 -8.38 -4.17 16.89
CA ALA A 217 -8.01 -2.82 17.28
C ALA A 217 -6.85 -2.81 18.29
N ALA A 218 -6.86 -3.70 19.28
CA ALA A 218 -5.78 -3.82 20.26
C ALA A 218 -4.44 -4.24 19.62
N LEU A 219 -4.48 -4.96 18.50
CA LEU A 219 -3.31 -5.31 17.70
C LEU A 219 -2.91 -4.23 16.68
N GLY A 220 -3.66 -3.12 16.60
CA GLY A 220 -3.49 -2.09 15.58
C GLY A 220 -3.72 -2.63 14.16
N PHE A 221 -4.54 -3.67 14.02
CA PHE A 221 -4.88 -4.28 12.74
C PHE A 221 -6.11 -3.61 12.13
N THR A 222 -6.00 -3.21 10.87
CA THR A 222 -7.13 -2.72 10.06
C THR A 222 -6.95 -3.16 8.60
N MET A 223 -8.05 -3.15 7.82
CA MET A 223 -8.01 -3.39 6.37
C MET A 223 -8.36 -2.10 5.60
N HIS A 224 -8.01 -0.92 6.13
CA HIS A 224 -8.30 0.38 5.49
C HIS A 224 -7.69 0.51 4.08
N GLU A 225 -6.69 -0.29 3.74
CA GLU A 225 -6.19 -0.40 2.36
C GLU A 225 -7.27 -0.83 1.34
N LEU A 226 -8.31 -1.56 1.78
CA LEU A 226 -9.45 -1.93 0.94
C LEU A 226 -10.45 -0.79 0.74
N SER A 227 -10.30 0.34 1.44
CA SER A 227 -11.21 1.49 1.27
C SER A 227 -10.97 2.30 0.00
N LEU A 228 -9.86 2.01 -0.69
CA LEU A 228 -9.47 2.66 -1.93
C LEU A 228 -8.83 1.62 -2.85
N VAL A 229 -9.47 1.34 -3.99
CA VAL A 229 -9.03 0.28 -4.91
C VAL A 229 -8.94 0.77 -6.34
N ARG A 230 -7.98 0.25 -7.11
CA ARG A 230 -7.89 0.48 -8.56
C ARG A 230 -7.35 -0.77 -9.23
N VAL A 231 -7.98 -1.16 -10.33
CA VAL A 231 -7.45 -2.20 -11.21
C VAL A 231 -6.93 -1.57 -12.49
N GLN A 232 -5.68 -1.87 -12.81
CA GLN A 232 -5.01 -1.41 -14.02
C GLN A 232 -4.61 -2.59 -14.88
N ARG A 233 -4.68 -2.41 -16.21
CA ARG A 233 -4.17 -3.38 -17.18
C ARG A 233 -3.18 -2.70 -18.10
N HIS A 234 -2.06 -3.34 -18.34
CA HIS A 234 -1.05 -2.88 -19.28
C HIS A 234 -0.33 -4.06 -19.93
N LEU A 235 0.21 -3.84 -21.13
CA LEU A 235 1.06 -4.81 -21.81
C LEU A 235 2.51 -4.59 -21.37
N GLN A 236 3.15 -5.65 -20.89
CA GLN A 236 4.56 -5.67 -20.52
C GLN A 236 5.34 -6.41 -21.61
N PRO A 237 6.31 -5.78 -22.28
CA PRO A 237 7.19 -6.47 -23.22
C PRO A 237 7.93 -7.62 -22.52
N GLN A 238 7.93 -8.80 -23.13
CA GLN A 238 8.60 -9.99 -22.65
C GLN A 238 9.33 -10.67 -23.82
N PRO A 239 10.60 -10.29 -24.08
CA PRO A 239 11.41 -10.96 -25.10
C PRO A 239 11.75 -12.40 -24.68
N PRO A 240 11.75 -13.40 -25.59
CA PRO A 240 11.36 -13.33 -27.01
C PRO A 240 9.83 -13.51 -27.26
N ALA A 241 9.04 -13.79 -26.22
CA ALA A 241 7.63 -14.20 -26.29
C ALA A 241 6.58 -13.09 -26.58
N GLY A 242 7.00 -11.90 -27.04
CA GLY A 242 6.10 -10.80 -27.37
C GLY A 242 5.73 -9.92 -26.17
N ALA A 243 4.44 -9.68 -25.94
CA ALA A 243 3.95 -8.83 -24.85
C ALA A 243 2.97 -9.59 -23.94
N ARG A 244 3.18 -9.50 -22.63
CA ARG A 244 2.34 -10.12 -21.61
C ARG A 244 1.34 -9.12 -21.04
N LEU A 245 0.06 -9.46 -21.04
CA LEU A 245 -0.95 -8.66 -20.34
C LEU A 245 -0.77 -8.81 -18.82
N VAL A 246 -0.46 -7.71 -18.15
CA VAL A 246 -0.35 -7.64 -16.69
C VAL A 246 -1.58 -6.94 -16.14
N LYS A 247 -2.20 -7.55 -15.13
CA LYS A 247 -3.28 -6.95 -14.35
C LYS A 247 -2.77 -6.67 -12.95
N GLU A 248 -2.93 -5.43 -12.52
CA GLU A 248 -2.46 -4.94 -11.23
C GLU A 248 -3.62 -4.41 -10.40
N LEU A 249 -3.63 -4.76 -9.12
CA LEU A 249 -4.55 -4.26 -8.12
C LEU A 249 -3.79 -3.33 -7.16
N TYR A 250 -4.15 -2.06 -7.21
CA TYR A 250 -3.68 -1.05 -6.28
C TYR A 250 -4.67 -0.93 -5.13
N LEU A 251 -4.13 -0.91 -3.91
CA LEU A 251 -4.88 -0.72 -2.66
C LEU A 251 -4.39 0.57 -1.99
N GLY A 252 -5.25 1.17 -1.18
CA GLY A 252 -4.98 2.42 -0.46
C GLY A 252 -3.74 2.34 0.41
N ASP A 253 -3.00 3.44 0.51
CA ASP A 253 -1.91 3.61 1.45
C ASP A 253 -2.35 3.50 2.92
N ILE A 254 -1.38 3.37 3.82
CA ILE A 254 -1.62 3.29 5.26
C ILE A 254 -0.85 4.39 5.98
N HIS A 255 -1.41 4.86 7.09
CA HIS A 255 -0.74 5.85 7.91
C HIS A 255 0.55 5.31 8.53
N THR A 256 1.54 6.20 8.70
CA THR A 256 2.84 5.85 9.29
C THR A 256 2.72 5.49 10.76
N GLU A 257 2.02 6.33 11.52
CA GLU A 257 1.70 6.07 12.92
C GLU A 257 0.59 5.04 13.06
N GLN A 258 0.83 3.97 13.83
CA GLN A 258 -0.11 2.87 14.00
C GLN A 258 -1.43 3.31 14.66
N ALA A 259 -1.36 4.25 15.62
CA ALA A 259 -2.52 4.75 16.35
C ALA A 259 -3.54 5.47 15.45
N GLU A 260 -3.08 6.06 14.34
CA GLU A 260 -3.91 6.82 13.41
C GLU A 260 -4.54 5.93 12.31
N ARG A 261 -4.01 4.73 12.08
CA ARG A 261 -4.48 3.80 11.04
C ARG A 261 -5.97 3.44 11.11
N PRO A 262 -6.65 3.40 12.28
CA PRO A 262 -8.09 3.16 12.35
C PRO A 262 -8.94 4.30 11.79
N HIS A 263 -8.43 5.52 11.74
CA HIS A 263 -9.16 6.72 11.33
C HIS A 263 -8.64 7.31 10.01
N TYR A 264 -7.45 6.89 9.58
CA TYR A 264 -6.84 7.36 8.35
C TYR A 264 -7.61 6.92 7.11
N ARG A 265 -7.95 7.89 6.27
CA ARG A 265 -8.48 7.66 4.93
C ARG A 265 -7.33 7.65 3.92
N PRO A 266 -7.13 6.57 3.15
CA PRO A 266 -6.11 6.51 2.12
C PRO A 266 -6.24 7.64 1.10
N THR A 267 -5.11 8.21 0.71
CA THR A 267 -5.00 9.27 -0.30
C THR A 267 -4.07 8.88 -1.45
N GLY A 268 -3.31 7.81 -1.29
CA GLY A 268 -2.40 7.25 -2.27
C GLY A 268 -2.58 5.74 -2.45
N TYR A 269 -1.62 5.12 -3.12
CA TYR A 269 -1.59 3.69 -3.35
C TYR A 269 -0.34 3.05 -2.73
N GLN A 270 -0.50 1.82 -2.25
CA GLN A 270 0.63 0.95 -1.95
C GLN A 270 1.18 0.30 -3.22
N ARG A 271 2.28 -0.44 -3.07
CA ARG A 271 2.79 -1.31 -4.13
C ARG A 271 1.66 -2.23 -4.64
N PRO A 272 1.46 -2.37 -5.96
CA PRO A 272 0.36 -3.15 -6.48
C PRO A 272 0.55 -4.65 -6.26
N LEU A 273 -0.57 -5.34 -6.12
CA LEU A 273 -0.65 -6.79 -6.26
C LEU A 273 -0.85 -7.15 -7.73
N GLN A 274 -0.30 -8.28 -8.17
CA GLN A 274 -0.52 -8.81 -9.51
C GLN A 274 -1.52 -9.95 -9.49
N SER A 275 -2.35 -10.02 -10.52
CA SER A 275 -3.27 -11.15 -10.73
C SER A 275 -2.46 -12.44 -10.87
N ALA A 276 -2.78 -13.44 -10.04
CA ALA A 276 -2.18 -14.77 -10.16
C ALA A 276 -2.88 -15.64 -11.22
N LEU A 277 -3.97 -15.15 -11.84
CA LEU A 277 -4.55 -15.80 -13.00
C LEU A 277 -3.59 -15.66 -14.19
N VAL A 278 -3.13 -16.78 -14.71
CA VAL A 278 -2.38 -16.83 -15.97
C VAL A 278 -3.35 -16.45 -17.09
N SER A 279 -3.11 -15.32 -17.74
CA SER A 279 -3.77 -15.02 -19.01
C SER A 279 -3.18 -15.93 -20.08
N THR A 280 -3.80 -17.09 -20.31
CA THR A 280 -3.65 -17.82 -21.57
C THR A 280 -4.30 -16.93 -22.64
N GLY A 281 -3.48 -16.26 -23.45
CA GLY A 281 -3.97 -15.66 -24.70
C GLY A 281 -4.51 -16.76 -25.63
N PRO A 282 -5.36 -16.44 -26.61
CA PRO A 282 -5.74 -17.39 -27.64
C PRO A 282 -4.46 -17.79 -28.39
N GLN A 283 -4.16 -19.09 -28.45
CA GLN A 283 -3.28 -19.60 -29.50
C GLN A 283 -4.10 -19.56 -30.80
N GLU A 284 -3.97 -18.49 -31.57
CA GLU A 284 -4.34 -18.54 -33.00
C GLU A 284 -3.33 -19.44 -33.70
N GLY A 285 -3.69 -20.71 -33.80
CA GLY A 285 -3.01 -21.76 -34.54
C GLY A 285 -4.04 -22.70 -35.14
N GLU A 286 -5.10 -22.15 -35.73
CA GLU A 286 -6.06 -22.90 -36.53
C GLU A 286 -5.36 -23.28 -37.85
N LEU A 287 -4.67 -24.41 -37.87
CA LEU A 287 -4.29 -25.06 -39.12
C LEU A 287 -5.57 -25.54 -39.81
N SER A 288 -6.05 -24.76 -40.76
CA SER A 288 -7.08 -25.14 -41.71
C SER A 288 -6.65 -26.40 -42.49
N PRO A 289 -7.43 -27.50 -42.49
CA PRO A 289 -7.13 -28.66 -43.30
C PRO A 289 -7.43 -28.35 -44.77
N ARG A 290 -6.40 -28.48 -45.62
CA ARG A 290 -6.53 -28.41 -47.07
C ARG A 290 -7.56 -29.44 -47.54
N ARG A 291 -8.61 -28.96 -48.20
CA ARG A 291 -9.60 -29.76 -48.93
C ARG A 291 -8.88 -30.46 -50.10
N ALA A 292 -8.77 -31.80 -50.03
CA ALA A 292 -8.47 -32.61 -51.21
C ALA A 292 -9.74 -32.68 -52.07
N GLY A 293 -9.64 -32.25 -53.33
CA GLY A 293 -10.68 -32.47 -54.33
C GLY A 293 -10.55 -33.86 -54.95
N PRO A 294 -11.65 -34.50 -55.39
CA PRO A 294 -11.60 -35.80 -56.04
C PRO A 294 -11.16 -35.69 -57.52
N MET A 295 -10.56 -36.78 -58.00
CA MET A 295 -10.22 -37.07 -59.41
C MET A 295 -11.47 -37.33 -60.25
#